data_AF-A0A257L505-F1
#
_entry.id   AF-A0A257L505-F1
#
_cell.length_a   1.000
_cell.length_b   1.000
_cell.length_c   1.000
_cell.angle_alpha   90.00
_cell.angle_beta   90.00
_cell.angle_gamma   90.00
#
_symmetry.space_group_name_H-M   'P 1'
#
loop_
_entity.id
_entity.type
_entity.pdbx_description
1 polymer ?
#
loop_
_entity_poly.entity_id
_entity_poly.type
_entity_poly.pdbx_seq_one_letter_code
_entity_poly.pdbx_strand_id
1 'polypeptide(L)'
;MNKAFFEQWDSFLYKYHLYYRNLSLKGKERFVKRVESIYLNVEIIGKEGQEINPEISILVVSNLVELTFGLKEFWLFGYEYIYLYPEAFEIKKTGQTVSGSTYQNKIIALSWQDFAKDHLKANDGRNISLAQYALALIRTVLNGKQYDIHFGSYMDTWFEIIKKECLLKSNRDTMQQLDENPEDLNHVFSKCVEMFFEKPELFRKELPTSYAHLCLLLNQDPLNSADDYTYDRQRLSKANVLQSLPKAIPINYKYKEWHWAYNFPFFGLTICPVVLYFLSETLLVQTDLILSFILVTGITLSILGIKFFKDLGLFKNTWLIFVNGVLGYSPVLVCTLLVVNHLHGWEFSAKTSKHEIASFYSKEGYSNNTQTRIITFNFSDDFLLDFPKARTFEKFEILPTNSLTFFNGVSYEIRHGLIGIPIVTKRELY
;
A
#
# COMPACT_ATOMS: atom_id res chain seq x y z
N MET A 1 -17.56 6.91 -23.07
CA MET A 1 -16.97 8.08 -23.74
C MET A 1 -18.14 8.85 -24.27
N ASN A 2 -18.31 10.12 -23.87
CA ASN A 2 -19.32 10.95 -24.48
C ASN A 2 -18.84 11.31 -25.89
N LYS A 3 -19.43 10.67 -26.91
CA LYS A 3 -19.01 10.87 -28.32
C LYS A 3 -19.08 12.34 -28.72
N ALA A 4 -20.06 13.08 -28.19
CA ALA A 4 -20.23 14.50 -28.44
C ALA A 4 -19.06 15.34 -27.89
N PHE A 5 -18.52 14.99 -26.72
CA PHE A 5 -17.38 15.71 -26.14
C PHE A 5 -16.11 15.54 -26.99
N PHE A 6 -15.88 14.33 -27.53
CA PHE A 6 -14.79 14.08 -28.45
C PHE A 6 -14.91 14.90 -29.73
N GLU A 7 -16.08 14.85 -30.39
CA GLU A 7 -16.34 15.59 -31.62
C GLU A 7 -16.20 17.11 -31.42
N GLN A 8 -16.56 17.61 -30.24
CA GLN A 8 -16.41 19.02 -29.88
C GLN A 8 -14.95 19.46 -29.74
N TRP A 9 -14.12 18.67 -29.05
CA TRP A 9 -12.78 19.12 -28.61
C TRP A 9 -11.61 18.58 -29.43
N ASP A 10 -11.79 17.57 -30.28
CA ASP A 10 -10.72 17.00 -31.12
C ASP A 10 -10.06 18.07 -32.00
N SER A 11 -10.86 18.86 -32.73
CA SER A 11 -10.32 19.90 -33.63
C SER A 11 -9.56 21.00 -32.88
N PHE A 12 -10.05 21.40 -31.71
CA PHE A 12 -9.42 22.40 -30.85
C PHE A 12 -8.08 21.90 -30.30
N LEU A 13 -8.06 20.72 -29.69
CA LEU A 13 -6.85 20.10 -29.15
C LEU A 13 -5.84 19.80 -30.26
N TYR A 14 -6.28 19.35 -31.43
CA TYR A 14 -5.41 19.13 -32.58
C TYR A 14 -4.69 20.41 -33.02
N LYS A 15 -5.38 21.55 -32.96
CA LYS A 15 -4.83 22.86 -33.32
C LYS A 15 -3.87 23.39 -32.26
N TYR A 16 -4.20 23.30 -30.98
CA TYR A 16 -3.49 24.01 -29.91
C TYR A 16 -2.59 23.14 -29.02
N HIS A 17 -2.61 21.82 -29.15
CA HIS A 17 -1.86 20.92 -28.28
C HIS A 17 -0.97 19.96 -29.08
N LEU A 18 0.34 20.19 -29.07
CA LEU A 18 1.28 19.46 -29.92
C LEU A 18 1.34 17.96 -29.59
N TYR A 19 1.38 17.61 -28.31
CA TYR A 19 1.36 16.22 -27.85
C TYR A 19 0.12 15.48 -28.40
N TYR A 20 -1.08 16.05 -28.23
CA TYR A 20 -2.34 15.48 -28.70
C TYR A 20 -2.38 15.29 -30.22
N ARG A 21 -1.85 16.26 -30.98
CA ARG A 21 -1.82 16.22 -32.44
C ARG A 21 -1.16 14.96 -32.98
N ASN A 22 -0.10 14.50 -32.31
CA ASN A 22 0.71 13.37 -32.75
C ASN A 22 0.18 12.00 -32.29
N LEU A 23 -0.88 11.96 -31.47
CA LEU A 23 -1.50 10.71 -31.06
C LEU A 23 -2.25 10.04 -32.22
N SER A 24 -2.24 8.71 -32.23
CA SER A 24 -3.13 7.86 -32.98
C SER A 24 -4.59 8.14 -32.61
N LEU A 25 -5.53 7.68 -33.44
CA LEU A 25 -6.96 7.84 -33.15
C LEU A 25 -7.34 7.25 -31.78
N LYS A 26 -6.81 6.06 -31.44
CA LYS A 26 -7.05 5.43 -30.13
C LYS A 26 -6.42 6.23 -29.00
N GLY A 27 -5.21 6.76 -29.21
CA GLY A 27 -4.52 7.63 -28.28
C GLY A 27 -5.33 8.90 -27.99
N LYS A 28 -5.86 9.54 -29.04
CA LYS A 28 -6.73 10.72 -28.94
C LYS A 28 -8.02 10.45 -28.18
N GLU A 29 -8.71 9.36 -28.47
CA GLU A 29 -9.92 8.96 -27.73
C GLU A 29 -9.63 8.77 -26.24
N ARG A 30 -8.52 8.10 -25.91
CA ARG A 30 -8.06 7.91 -24.53
C ARG A 30 -7.72 9.24 -23.86
N PHE A 31 -7.02 10.12 -24.57
CA PHE A 31 -6.62 11.44 -24.07
C PHE A 31 -7.85 12.28 -23.75
N VAL A 32 -8.77 12.43 -24.70
CA VAL A 32 -10.00 13.23 -24.50
C VAL A 32 -10.86 12.66 -23.37
N LYS A 33 -10.98 11.33 -23.27
CA LYS A 33 -11.72 10.71 -22.16
C LYS A 33 -11.12 11.09 -20.79
N ARG A 34 -9.80 11.19 -20.69
CA ARG A 34 -9.11 11.64 -19.46
C ARG A 34 -9.32 13.12 -19.23
N VAL A 35 -9.25 13.95 -20.28
CA VAL A 35 -9.55 15.38 -20.20
C VAL A 35 -10.96 15.61 -19.68
N GLU A 36 -11.96 14.95 -20.27
CA GLU A 36 -13.35 15.01 -19.83
C GLU A 36 -13.48 14.66 -18.34
N SER A 37 -12.86 13.55 -17.93
CA SER A 37 -12.91 13.10 -16.53
C SER A 37 -12.31 14.11 -15.56
N ILE A 38 -11.17 14.72 -15.89
CA ILE A 38 -10.54 15.73 -15.00
C ILE A 38 -11.35 17.02 -15.03
N TYR A 39 -11.75 17.49 -16.21
CA TYR A 39 -12.52 18.72 -16.41
C TYR A 39 -13.81 18.73 -15.59
N LEU A 40 -14.50 17.60 -15.48
CA LEU A 40 -15.74 17.48 -14.69
C LEU A 40 -15.53 17.52 -13.17
N ASN A 41 -14.29 17.39 -12.69
CA ASN A 41 -14.01 17.27 -11.26
C ASN A 41 -12.96 18.25 -10.72
N VAL A 42 -12.33 19.05 -11.57
CA VAL A 42 -11.40 20.10 -11.17
C VAL A 42 -12.02 21.46 -11.47
N GLU A 43 -12.05 22.33 -10.47
CA GLU A 43 -12.61 23.66 -10.62
C GLU A 43 -11.50 24.65 -11.04
N ILE A 44 -11.68 25.27 -12.20
CA ILE A 44 -10.75 26.28 -12.73
C ILE A 44 -11.33 27.66 -12.44
N ILE A 45 -10.62 28.43 -11.63
CA ILE A 45 -11.09 29.71 -11.10
C ILE A 45 -10.17 30.82 -11.60
N GLY A 46 -10.78 31.76 -12.34
CA GLY A 46 -10.14 33.00 -12.73
C GLY A 46 -9.88 33.90 -11.52
N LYS A 47 -8.67 34.44 -11.42
CA LYS A 47 -8.27 35.43 -10.41
C LYS A 47 -7.99 36.76 -11.11
N GLU A 48 -8.18 37.85 -10.37
CA GLU A 48 -7.84 39.21 -10.83
C GLU A 48 -8.48 39.56 -12.19
N GLY A 49 -9.71 39.11 -12.41
CA GLY A 49 -10.46 39.39 -13.63
C GLY A 49 -10.13 38.48 -14.82
N GLN A 50 -9.28 37.46 -14.67
CA GLN A 50 -9.07 36.45 -15.71
C GLN A 50 -10.38 35.71 -16.00
N GLU A 51 -10.92 35.86 -17.20
CA GLU A 51 -12.10 35.12 -17.63
C GLU A 51 -11.75 33.65 -17.93
N ILE A 52 -12.63 32.74 -17.49
CA ILE A 52 -12.50 31.31 -17.75
C ILE A 52 -13.62 30.91 -18.71
N ASN A 53 -13.23 30.46 -19.89
CA ASN A 53 -14.13 29.84 -20.85
C ASN A 53 -13.77 28.34 -21.01
N PRO A 54 -14.63 27.54 -21.66
CA PRO A 54 -14.38 26.11 -21.82
C PRO A 54 -13.07 25.79 -22.56
N GLU A 55 -12.68 26.58 -23.56
CA GLU A 55 -11.42 26.39 -24.31
C GLU A 55 -10.18 26.49 -23.40
N ILE A 56 -10.13 27.52 -22.55
CA ILE A 56 -9.08 27.70 -21.53
C ILE A 56 -9.06 26.50 -20.59
N SER A 57 -10.22 26.09 -20.08
CA SER A 57 -10.31 24.97 -19.15
C SER A 57 -9.80 23.67 -19.75
N ILE A 58 -10.17 23.38 -20.99
CA ILE A 58 -9.76 22.17 -21.70
C ILE A 58 -8.25 22.16 -21.92
N LEU A 59 -7.67 23.28 -22.33
CA LEU A 59 -6.23 23.38 -22.58
C LEU A 59 -5.41 23.23 -21.29
N VAL A 60 -5.87 23.83 -20.20
CA VAL A 60 -5.22 23.73 -18.88
C VAL A 60 -5.26 22.29 -18.37
N VAL A 61 -6.41 21.62 -18.51
CA VAL A 61 -6.57 20.21 -18.12
C VAL A 61 -5.74 19.27 -19.00
N SER A 62 -5.62 19.55 -20.30
CA SER A 62 -4.90 18.66 -21.22
C SER A 62 -3.42 18.51 -20.88
N ASN A 63 -2.75 19.54 -20.33
CA ASN A 63 -1.35 19.41 -19.91
C ASN A 63 -1.17 18.48 -18.72
N LEU A 64 -2.16 18.39 -17.83
CA LEU A 64 -2.15 17.39 -16.78
C LEU A 64 -2.31 15.97 -17.37
N VAL A 65 -3.17 15.83 -18.39
CA VAL A 65 -3.33 14.55 -19.10
C VAL A 65 -2.05 14.17 -19.84
N GLU A 66 -1.34 15.11 -20.45
CA GLU A 66 -0.02 14.89 -21.07
C GLU A 66 0.99 14.33 -20.06
N LEU A 67 1.17 15.02 -18.91
CA LEU A 67 2.08 14.56 -17.85
C LEU A 67 1.77 13.12 -17.41
N THR A 68 0.49 12.80 -17.26
CA THR A 68 0.03 11.53 -16.68
C THR A 68 -0.44 10.51 -17.72
N PHE A 69 -0.21 10.76 -19.01
CA PHE A 69 -0.77 9.92 -20.08
C PHE A 69 -0.31 8.46 -19.99
N GLY A 70 0.93 8.18 -19.60
CA GLY A 70 1.44 6.82 -19.43
C GLY A 70 1.00 6.14 -18.13
N LEU A 71 0.54 6.91 -17.15
CA LEU A 71 0.14 6.42 -15.84
C LEU A 71 -1.27 5.82 -15.87
N LYS A 72 -1.55 4.89 -14.95
CA LYS A 72 -2.88 4.30 -14.77
C LYS A 72 -3.80 5.28 -14.04
N GLU A 73 -3.34 5.80 -12.91
CA GLU A 73 -4.02 6.91 -12.21
C GLU A 73 -3.52 8.23 -12.79
N PHE A 74 -4.42 8.96 -13.46
CA PHE A 74 -4.10 10.20 -14.20
C PHE A 74 -4.56 11.47 -13.48
N TRP A 75 -4.93 11.33 -12.21
CA TRP A 75 -5.57 12.37 -11.43
C TRP A 75 -4.68 12.77 -10.26
N LEU A 76 -4.57 14.09 -10.02
CA LEU A 76 -3.83 14.63 -8.89
C LEU A 76 -4.73 14.68 -7.65
N PHE A 77 -4.96 13.52 -7.02
CA PHE A 77 -5.82 13.46 -5.85
C PHE A 77 -5.35 14.43 -4.76
N GLY A 78 -6.31 15.23 -4.29
CA GLY A 78 -6.04 16.31 -3.35
C GLY A 78 -5.66 17.65 -3.99
N TYR A 79 -5.72 17.80 -5.31
CA TYR A 79 -5.69 19.08 -6.01
C TYR A 79 -7.01 19.27 -6.75
N GLU A 80 -7.90 20.06 -6.15
CA GLU A 80 -9.30 20.24 -6.60
C GLU A 80 -9.48 21.57 -7.34
N TYR A 81 -8.55 22.51 -7.16
CA TYR A 81 -8.67 23.88 -7.68
C TYR A 81 -7.44 24.27 -8.50
N ILE A 82 -7.69 24.86 -9.67
CA ILE A 82 -6.66 25.54 -10.47
C ILE A 82 -6.99 27.02 -10.55
N TYR A 83 -6.12 27.87 -10.01
CA TYR A 83 -6.26 29.32 -10.10
C TYR A 83 -5.49 29.83 -11.32
N LEU A 84 -6.18 30.56 -12.20
CA LEU A 84 -5.54 31.23 -13.32
C LEU A 84 -5.55 32.73 -13.08
N TYR A 85 -4.35 33.29 -12.97
CA TYR A 85 -4.10 34.72 -12.95
C TYR A 85 -3.84 35.20 -14.37
N PRO A 86 -4.15 36.46 -14.72
CA PRO A 86 -3.88 36.97 -16.07
C PRO A 86 -2.38 36.98 -16.37
N GLU A 87 -1.56 37.36 -15.39
CA GLU A 87 -0.09 37.47 -15.49
C GLU A 87 0.60 36.81 -14.28
N ALA A 88 1.92 36.99 -14.16
CA ALA A 88 2.67 36.58 -12.98
C ALA A 88 2.13 37.29 -11.73
N PHE A 89 2.05 36.56 -10.62
CA PHE A 89 1.34 36.97 -9.41
C PHE A 89 2.23 36.86 -8.17
N GLU A 90 1.91 37.64 -7.13
CA GLU A 90 2.70 37.69 -5.90
C GLU A 90 2.25 36.61 -4.90
N ILE A 91 3.19 35.84 -4.36
CA ILE A 91 2.93 34.95 -3.23
C ILE A 91 2.89 35.80 -1.95
N LYS A 92 1.68 36.07 -1.44
CA LYS A 92 1.44 36.91 -0.24
C LYS A 92 2.33 36.63 0.98
N LYS A 93 2.76 35.38 1.18
CA LYS A 93 3.61 35.01 2.32
C LYS A 93 5.08 35.42 2.16
N THR A 94 5.58 35.48 0.93
CA THR A 94 7.00 35.72 0.63
C THR A 94 7.23 37.05 -0.10
N GLY A 95 6.18 37.65 -0.68
CA GLY A 95 6.29 38.83 -1.54
C GLY A 95 6.91 38.53 -2.92
N GLN A 96 7.14 37.26 -3.24
CA GLN A 96 7.80 36.88 -4.49
C GLN A 96 6.79 36.81 -5.64
N THR A 97 7.10 37.47 -6.75
CA THR A 97 6.35 37.34 -8.01
C THR A 97 6.73 36.06 -8.73
N VAL A 98 5.74 35.24 -9.06
CA VAL A 98 5.93 33.94 -9.71
C VAL A 98 4.93 33.74 -10.86
N SER A 99 5.31 32.95 -11.85
CA SER A 99 4.40 32.52 -12.93
C SER A 99 3.55 31.29 -12.56
N GLY A 100 3.86 30.61 -11.45
CA GLY A 100 3.13 29.44 -11.00
C GLY A 100 3.51 29.02 -9.59
N SER A 101 2.57 28.39 -8.90
CA SER A 101 2.79 27.88 -7.55
C SER A 101 1.88 26.70 -7.25
N THR A 102 2.43 25.67 -6.63
CA THR A 102 1.68 24.54 -6.10
C THR A 102 1.55 24.73 -4.60
N TYR A 103 0.33 24.84 -4.08
CA TYR A 103 0.07 25.01 -2.65
C TYR A 103 -0.20 23.66 -1.96
N GLN A 104 -0.07 23.62 -0.63
CA GLN A 104 -0.47 22.45 0.17
C GLN A 104 -2.01 22.36 0.31
N ASN A 105 -2.72 23.46 0.08
CA ASN A 105 -4.16 23.59 0.31
C ASN A 105 -5.00 23.18 -0.90
N LYS A 106 -4.59 22.13 -1.63
CA LYS A 106 -5.27 21.62 -2.83
C LYS A 106 -5.36 22.55 -4.04
N ILE A 107 -4.53 23.60 -4.10
CA ILE A 107 -4.58 24.62 -5.15
C ILE A 107 -3.29 24.56 -5.98
N ILE A 108 -3.46 24.64 -7.29
CA ILE A 108 -2.38 24.93 -8.26
C ILE A 108 -2.69 26.30 -8.85
N ALA A 109 -1.76 27.25 -8.79
CA ALA A 109 -1.92 28.58 -9.37
C ALA A 109 -0.97 28.76 -10.57
N LEU A 110 -1.46 29.34 -11.65
CA LEU A 110 -0.73 29.56 -12.90
C LEU A 110 -1.01 30.96 -13.46
N SER A 111 -0.02 31.53 -14.13
CA SER A 111 -0.13 32.72 -15.00
C SER A 111 -0.65 32.29 -16.37
N TRP A 112 -1.79 32.81 -16.79
CA TRP A 112 -2.38 32.53 -18.11
C TRP A 112 -1.49 33.06 -19.24
N GLN A 113 -0.90 34.24 -19.07
CA GLN A 113 0.01 34.81 -20.06
C GLN A 113 1.21 33.89 -20.32
N ASP A 114 1.81 33.34 -19.27
CA ASP A 114 2.95 32.41 -19.41
C ASP A 114 2.49 31.06 -19.95
N PHE A 115 1.36 30.52 -19.44
CA PHE A 115 0.77 29.29 -19.95
C PHE A 115 0.49 29.36 -21.46
N ALA A 116 -0.11 30.45 -21.93
CA ALA A 116 -0.42 30.65 -23.34
C ALA A 116 0.83 30.82 -24.20
N LYS A 117 1.87 31.51 -23.67
CA LYS A 117 3.18 31.62 -24.34
C LYS A 117 3.82 30.25 -24.55
N ASP A 118 3.82 29.41 -23.52
CA ASP A 118 4.42 28.07 -23.58
C ASP A 118 3.77 27.22 -24.70
N HIS A 119 2.44 27.31 -24.88
CA HIS A 119 1.72 26.60 -25.95
C HIS A 119 1.96 27.16 -27.36
N LEU A 120 2.25 28.46 -27.47
CA LEU A 120 2.53 29.10 -28.76
C LEU A 120 4.00 28.93 -29.19
N LYS A 121 4.91 28.77 -28.22
CA LYS A 121 6.36 28.65 -28.43
C LYS A 121 6.87 27.29 -27.94
N ALA A 122 6.38 26.22 -28.55
CA ALA A 122 6.91 24.88 -28.32
C ALA A 122 8.44 24.86 -28.50
N ASN A 123 9.14 24.14 -27.61
CA ASN A 123 10.59 23.92 -27.64
C ASN A 123 11.48 25.06 -27.12
N ASP A 124 11.00 25.99 -26.29
CA ASP A 124 11.91 26.88 -25.55
C ASP A 124 12.49 26.20 -24.29
N GLY A 125 11.93 25.06 -23.89
CA GLY A 125 12.36 24.26 -22.74
C GLY A 125 11.62 24.61 -21.45
N ARG A 126 10.61 25.47 -21.51
CA ARG A 126 9.79 25.91 -20.37
C ARG A 126 8.33 25.52 -20.60
N ASN A 127 7.71 24.99 -19.55
CA ASN A 127 6.28 24.74 -19.51
C ASN A 127 5.79 24.85 -18.07
N ILE A 128 5.27 26.03 -17.71
CA ILE A 128 4.94 26.34 -16.32
C ILE A 128 3.88 25.38 -15.76
N SER A 129 2.96 24.91 -16.58
CA SER A 129 1.90 24.00 -16.14
C SER A 129 2.44 22.60 -15.85
N LEU A 130 3.24 22.04 -16.76
CA LEU A 130 3.89 20.74 -16.55
C LEU A 130 4.79 20.77 -15.31
N ALA A 131 5.52 21.86 -15.10
CA ALA A 131 6.30 22.06 -13.89
C ALA A 131 5.46 21.99 -12.61
N GLN A 132 4.38 22.77 -12.53
CA GLN A 132 3.52 22.77 -11.34
C GLN A 132 2.76 21.44 -11.17
N TYR A 133 2.30 20.83 -12.26
CA TYR A 133 1.66 19.51 -12.21
C TYR A 133 2.62 18.41 -11.76
N ALA A 134 3.90 18.48 -12.13
CA ALA A 134 4.93 17.57 -11.66
C ALA A 134 5.14 17.68 -10.13
N LEU A 135 5.20 18.90 -9.59
CA LEU A 135 5.26 19.12 -8.15
C LEU A 135 4.01 18.61 -7.43
N ALA A 136 2.83 18.84 -8.00
CA ALA A 136 1.58 18.35 -7.47
C ALA A 136 1.51 16.81 -7.50
N LEU A 137 2.01 16.16 -8.56
CA LEU A 137 2.08 14.71 -8.69
C LEU A 137 2.93 14.07 -7.59
N ILE A 138 4.13 14.63 -7.32
CA ILE A 138 4.96 14.21 -6.19
C ILE A 138 4.18 14.35 -4.88
N ARG A 139 3.56 15.52 -4.65
CA ARG A 139 2.85 15.80 -3.40
C ARG A 139 1.63 14.90 -3.21
N THR A 140 0.94 14.49 -4.28
CA THR A 140 -0.14 13.50 -4.23
C THR A 140 0.36 12.16 -3.67
N VAL A 141 1.56 11.71 -4.07
CA VAL A 141 2.20 10.51 -3.48
C VAL A 141 2.58 10.75 -2.02
N LEU A 142 3.26 11.86 -1.71
CA LEU A 142 3.75 12.13 -0.35
C LEU A 142 2.62 12.30 0.68
N ASN A 143 1.48 12.84 0.26
CA ASN A 143 0.31 13.01 1.11
C ASN A 143 -0.45 11.71 1.38
N GLY A 144 -0.06 10.58 0.77
CA GLY A 144 -0.63 9.25 1.02
C GLY A 144 -2.05 9.03 0.48
N LYS A 145 -2.57 9.95 -0.34
CA LYS A 145 -3.90 9.80 -0.98
C LYS A 145 -3.88 8.70 -2.04
N GLN A 146 -4.95 8.58 -2.83
CA GLN A 146 -4.91 7.76 -4.05
C GLN A 146 -3.85 8.32 -5.02
N TYR A 147 -2.96 7.47 -5.51
CA TYR A 147 -1.91 7.83 -6.47
C TYR A 147 -1.58 6.62 -7.36
N ASP A 148 -0.86 6.87 -8.46
CA ASP A 148 -0.40 5.80 -9.33
C ASP A 148 0.68 4.94 -8.66
N ILE A 149 0.37 3.67 -8.39
CA ILE A 149 1.26 2.75 -7.65
C ILE A 149 2.61 2.59 -8.35
N HIS A 150 2.65 2.58 -9.69
CA HIS A 150 3.89 2.44 -10.45
C HIS A 150 4.77 3.67 -10.23
N PHE A 151 4.20 4.87 -10.40
CA PHE A 151 4.92 6.12 -10.14
C PHE A 151 5.43 6.21 -8.70
N GLY A 152 4.54 6.03 -7.71
CA GLY A 152 4.90 6.14 -6.29
C GLY A 152 5.89 5.06 -5.84
N SER A 153 5.92 3.91 -6.50
CA SER A 153 6.88 2.84 -6.19
C SER A 153 8.30 3.15 -6.67
N TYR A 154 8.44 4.01 -7.68
CA TYR A 154 9.71 4.26 -8.35
C TYR A 154 10.28 5.67 -8.17
N MET A 155 9.44 6.63 -7.77
CA MET A 155 9.79 8.04 -7.60
C MET A 155 11.08 8.24 -6.77
N ASP A 156 11.19 7.60 -5.61
CA ASP A 156 12.39 7.68 -4.75
C ASP A 156 13.65 7.17 -5.46
N THR A 157 13.52 6.09 -6.24
CA THR A 157 14.65 5.55 -7.00
C THR A 157 15.09 6.53 -8.08
N TRP A 158 14.13 7.17 -8.75
CA TRP A 158 14.42 8.21 -9.74
C TRP A 158 15.16 9.40 -9.11
N PHE A 159 14.73 9.87 -7.93
CA PHE A 159 15.42 10.93 -7.21
C PHE A 159 16.88 10.58 -6.87
N GLU A 160 17.16 9.34 -6.49
CA GLU A 160 18.53 8.88 -6.26
C GLU A 160 19.35 8.82 -7.55
N ILE A 161 18.73 8.53 -8.69
CA ILE A 161 19.40 8.47 -9.99
C ILE A 161 19.80 9.86 -10.48
N ILE A 162 18.86 10.82 -10.50
CA ILE A 162 19.16 12.19 -10.92
C ILE A 162 20.22 12.79 -10.02
N LYS A 163 20.13 12.58 -8.70
CA LYS A 163 21.14 13.04 -7.75
C LYS A 163 22.52 12.45 -8.08
N LYS A 164 22.62 11.15 -8.37
CA LYS A 164 23.89 10.52 -8.74
C LYS A 164 24.44 11.04 -10.06
N GLU A 165 23.60 11.13 -11.10
CA GLU A 165 24.02 11.60 -12.42
C GLU A 165 24.48 13.06 -12.38
N CYS A 166 23.85 13.90 -11.56
CA CYS A 166 24.25 15.30 -11.38
C CYS A 166 25.43 15.52 -10.43
N LEU A 167 25.70 14.60 -9.49
CA LEU A 167 26.89 14.65 -8.62
C LEU A 167 28.18 14.25 -9.36
N LEU A 168 28.07 13.62 -10.54
CA LEU A 168 29.22 13.42 -11.42
C LEU A 168 29.66 14.79 -11.97
N LYS A 169 30.87 15.22 -11.63
CA LYS A 169 31.42 16.59 -11.78
C LYS A 169 31.33 17.20 -13.19
N SER A 170 31.05 16.45 -14.25
CA SER A 170 30.89 16.99 -15.62
C SER A 170 29.54 17.68 -15.86
N ASN A 171 28.52 17.44 -15.01
CA ASN A 171 27.14 17.93 -15.22
C ASN A 171 26.65 18.86 -14.10
N ARG A 172 27.55 19.32 -13.22
CA ARG A 172 27.18 20.23 -12.13
C ARG A 172 26.67 21.57 -12.66
N ASP A 173 27.30 22.04 -13.74
CA ASP A 173 26.87 23.25 -14.47
C ASP A 173 25.49 23.04 -15.08
N THR A 174 25.20 21.85 -15.63
CA THR A 174 23.87 21.49 -16.15
C THR A 174 22.81 21.58 -15.06
N MET A 175 23.10 21.13 -13.83
CA MET A 175 22.11 21.17 -12.74
C MET A 175 21.89 22.58 -12.16
N GLN A 176 22.93 23.42 -12.10
CA GLN A 176 22.79 24.84 -11.75
C GLN A 176 22.14 25.66 -12.87
N GLN A 177 22.27 25.22 -14.13
CA GLN A 177 21.54 25.77 -15.28
C GLN A 177 20.07 25.31 -15.31
N LEU A 178 19.80 24.12 -14.79
CA LEU A 178 18.46 23.53 -14.69
C LEU A 178 17.63 24.20 -13.58
N ASP A 179 18.21 24.39 -12.40
CA ASP A 179 17.51 24.94 -11.24
C ASP A 179 18.41 25.84 -10.39
N GLU A 180 17.87 26.97 -9.97
CA GLU A 180 18.52 27.91 -9.05
C GLU A 180 18.66 27.30 -7.64
N ASN A 181 17.83 26.31 -7.30
CA ASN A 181 17.90 25.56 -6.04
C ASN A 181 18.14 24.06 -6.26
N PRO A 182 19.38 23.66 -6.59
CA PRO A 182 19.74 22.27 -6.86
C PRO A 182 19.54 21.31 -5.68
N GLU A 183 19.37 21.83 -4.46
CA GLU A 183 19.16 21.02 -3.26
C GLU A 183 17.70 20.56 -3.11
N ASP A 184 16.74 21.25 -3.73
CA ASP A 184 15.34 20.86 -3.75
C ASP A 184 15.05 19.91 -4.93
N LEU A 185 15.19 18.61 -4.67
CA LEU A 185 14.97 17.57 -5.68
C LEU A 185 13.56 17.59 -6.30
N ASN A 186 12.54 18.11 -5.61
CA ASN A 186 11.20 18.20 -6.19
C ASN A 186 11.16 19.25 -7.31
N HIS A 187 11.83 20.38 -7.10
CA HIS A 187 11.98 21.43 -8.10
C HIS A 187 12.85 20.94 -9.27
N VAL A 188 13.94 20.21 -8.99
CA VAL A 188 14.73 19.54 -10.03
C VAL A 188 13.89 18.57 -10.85
N PHE A 189 13.02 17.76 -10.23
CA PHE A 189 12.09 16.88 -10.97
C PHE A 189 11.16 17.67 -11.88
N SER A 190 10.58 18.75 -11.37
CA SER A 190 9.71 19.64 -12.12
C SER A 190 10.41 20.19 -13.38
N LYS A 191 11.67 20.63 -13.25
CA LYS A 191 12.49 21.08 -14.38
C LYS A 191 12.85 19.97 -15.37
N CYS A 192 13.16 18.78 -14.86
CA CYS A 192 13.39 17.62 -15.71
C CYS A 192 12.14 17.25 -16.51
N VAL A 193 10.95 17.36 -15.92
CA VAL A 193 9.66 17.15 -16.61
C VAL A 193 9.42 18.20 -17.70
N GLU A 194 9.72 19.49 -17.45
CA GLU A 194 9.65 20.52 -18.50
C GLU A 194 10.55 20.15 -19.69
N MET A 195 11.82 19.84 -19.43
CA MET A 195 12.75 19.43 -20.48
C MET A 195 12.34 18.14 -21.18
N PHE A 196 11.73 17.20 -20.45
CA PHE A 196 11.27 15.93 -20.97
C PHE A 196 10.22 16.09 -22.06
N PHE A 197 9.25 17.00 -21.88
CA PHE A 197 8.21 17.24 -22.88
C PHE A 197 8.61 18.30 -23.91
N GLU A 198 9.30 19.37 -23.51
CA GLU A 198 9.65 20.49 -24.41
C GLU A 198 10.93 20.25 -25.23
N LYS A 199 11.93 19.57 -24.69
CA LYS A 199 13.23 19.33 -25.36
C LYS A 199 13.76 17.91 -25.11
N PRO A 200 12.98 16.85 -25.44
CA PRO A 200 13.36 15.48 -25.08
C PRO A 200 14.70 15.02 -25.66
N GLU A 201 15.06 15.43 -26.88
CA GLU A 201 16.36 15.09 -27.48
C GLU A 201 17.54 15.71 -26.71
N LEU A 202 17.39 16.97 -26.27
CA LEU A 202 18.40 17.63 -25.46
C LEU A 202 18.51 16.96 -24.09
N PHE A 203 17.37 16.66 -23.44
CA PHE A 203 17.38 15.99 -22.14
C PHE A 203 18.03 14.61 -22.21
N ARG A 204 17.71 13.82 -23.26
CA ARG A 204 18.33 12.53 -23.52
C ARG A 204 19.84 12.64 -23.76
N LYS A 205 20.29 13.71 -24.41
CA LYS A 205 21.72 13.94 -24.69
C LYS A 205 22.50 14.33 -23.43
N GLU A 206 21.99 15.27 -22.66
CA GLU A 206 22.70 15.85 -21.51
C GLU A 206 22.58 14.99 -20.24
N LEU A 207 21.42 14.34 -20.03
CA LEU A 207 21.12 13.48 -18.87
C LEU A 207 20.49 12.15 -19.31
N PRO A 208 21.23 11.30 -20.06
CA PRO A 208 20.70 10.08 -20.67
C PRO A 208 20.15 9.07 -19.66
N THR A 209 20.75 8.95 -18.47
CA THR A 209 20.31 8.01 -17.46
C THR A 209 18.98 8.48 -16.87
N SER A 210 18.93 9.73 -16.40
CA SER A 210 17.73 10.33 -15.82
C SER A 210 16.58 10.40 -16.81
N TYR A 211 16.86 10.68 -18.09
CA TYR A 211 15.87 10.62 -19.17
C TYR A 211 15.25 9.22 -19.27
N ALA A 212 16.06 8.16 -19.40
CA ALA A 212 15.53 6.80 -19.56
C ALA A 212 14.75 6.33 -18.32
N HIS A 213 15.21 6.73 -17.14
CA HIS A 213 14.51 6.44 -15.89
C HIS A 213 13.24 7.28 -15.71
N LEU A 214 13.18 8.51 -16.26
CA LEU A 214 11.95 9.30 -16.29
C LEU A 214 10.94 8.70 -17.27
N CYS A 215 11.40 8.17 -18.42
CA CYS A 215 10.53 7.42 -19.32
C CYS A 215 9.90 6.22 -18.61
N LEU A 216 10.68 5.49 -17.82
CA LEU A 216 10.18 4.38 -17.00
C LEU A 216 9.21 4.88 -15.92
N LEU A 217 9.55 5.96 -15.21
CA LEU A 217 8.75 6.50 -14.10
C LEU A 217 7.37 6.98 -14.55
N LEU A 218 7.31 7.76 -15.65
CA LEU A 218 6.05 8.26 -16.22
C LEU A 218 5.37 7.26 -17.14
N ASN A 219 6.05 6.16 -17.48
CA ASN A 219 5.63 5.14 -18.45
C ASN A 219 5.34 5.74 -19.84
N GLN A 220 6.20 6.66 -20.29
CA GLN A 220 6.09 7.36 -21.58
C GLN A 220 7.46 7.64 -22.19
N ASP A 221 7.53 7.79 -23.51
CA ASP A 221 8.70 8.31 -24.23
C ASP A 221 8.23 9.42 -25.20
N PRO A 222 8.50 10.71 -24.91
CA PRO A 222 8.18 11.84 -25.79
C PRO A 222 8.79 11.77 -27.19
N LEU A 223 9.86 11.00 -27.38
CA LEU A 223 10.44 10.77 -28.70
C LEU A 223 9.69 9.67 -29.47
N ASN A 224 8.85 8.88 -28.80
CA ASN A 224 8.07 7.78 -29.40
C ASN A 224 6.66 8.20 -29.83
N SER A 225 6.53 9.37 -30.46
CA SER A 225 5.24 9.89 -30.92
C SER A 225 4.50 8.98 -31.90
N ALA A 226 5.22 8.15 -32.67
CA ALA A 226 4.62 7.22 -33.62
C ALA A 226 3.79 6.09 -32.98
N ASP A 227 4.03 5.79 -31.71
CA ASP A 227 3.34 4.74 -30.94
C ASP A 227 2.72 5.34 -29.67
N ASP A 228 2.02 6.47 -29.80
CA ASP A 228 1.32 7.13 -28.70
C ASP A 228 2.20 7.41 -27.46
N TYR A 229 3.48 7.71 -27.70
CA TYR A 229 4.48 7.96 -26.66
C TYR A 229 4.66 6.80 -25.68
N THR A 230 4.38 5.57 -26.09
CA THR A 230 4.56 4.41 -25.20
C THR A 230 6.03 4.25 -24.81
N TYR A 231 6.24 3.86 -23.54
CA TYR A 231 7.55 3.43 -23.07
C TYR A 231 7.96 2.13 -23.77
N ASP A 232 9.07 2.16 -24.51
CA ASP A 232 9.72 0.97 -25.06
C ASP A 232 11.17 0.85 -24.54
N ARG A 233 11.41 -0.19 -23.74
CA ARG A 233 12.75 -0.51 -23.22
C ARG A 233 13.77 -0.74 -24.34
N GLN A 234 13.40 -1.34 -25.46
CA GLN A 234 14.34 -1.67 -26.55
C GLN A 234 14.85 -0.42 -27.26
N ARG A 235 13.99 0.59 -27.39
CA ARG A 235 14.32 1.90 -27.95
C ARG A 235 15.32 2.67 -27.09
N LEU A 236 15.20 2.58 -25.77
CA LEU A 236 16.13 3.17 -24.80
C LEU A 236 17.44 2.39 -24.65
N SER A 237 17.45 1.16 -25.14
CA SER A 237 18.48 0.14 -24.96
C SER A 237 19.73 0.30 -25.83
N LYS A 238 19.65 1.13 -26.87
CA LYS A 238 20.77 1.37 -27.80
C LYS A 238 21.80 2.38 -27.29
N ALA A 239 21.53 3.02 -26.16
CA ALA A 239 22.54 3.76 -25.39
C ALA A 239 22.98 2.88 -24.21
N ASN A 240 24.20 3.06 -23.68
CA ASN A 240 24.79 2.31 -22.55
C ASN A 240 24.00 2.35 -21.20
N VAL A 241 22.72 2.73 -21.23
CA VAL A 241 21.78 2.91 -20.12
C VAL A 241 21.07 1.60 -19.73
N LEU A 242 21.06 0.58 -20.60
CA LEU A 242 20.36 -0.69 -20.34
C LEU A 242 20.79 -1.41 -19.07
N GLN A 243 22.06 -1.27 -18.67
CA GLN A 243 22.56 -1.89 -17.43
C GLN A 243 21.95 -1.28 -16.17
N SER A 244 21.38 -0.06 -16.22
CA SER A 244 20.81 0.61 -15.03
C SER A 244 19.29 0.46 -14.88
N LEU A 245 18.54 0.12 -15.93
CA LEU A 245 17.07 0.06 -15.88
C LEU A 245 16.58 -1.26 -15.22
N PRO A 246 15.78 -1.20 -14.14
CA PRO A 246 15.31 -2.41 -13.44
C PRO A 246 14.25 -3.16 -14.25
N LYS A 247 14.36 -4.48 -14.37
CA LYS A 247 13.47 -5.30 -15.22
C LYS A 247 11.97 -5.09 -14.93
N ALA A 248 11.64 -4.99 -13.65
CA ALA A 248 10.32 -4.65 -13.13
C ALA A 248 10.48 -3.71 -11.94
N ILE A 249 9.48 -2.88 -11.69
CA ILE A 249 9.43 -1.99 -10.54
C ILE A 249 8.76 -2.76 -9.40
N PRO A 250 9.47 -3.08 -8.30
CA PRO A 250 8.83 -3.68 -7.13
C PRO A 250 7.88 -2.67 -6.49
N ILE A 251 6.78 -3.14 -5.93
CA ILE A 251 5.85 -2.28 -5.18
C ILE A 251 6.56 -1.75 -3.93
N ASN A 252 6.59 -0.43 -3.78
CA ASN A 252 7.06 0.21 -2.56
C ASN A 252 5.85 0.64 -1.71
N TYR A 253 5.77 0.12 -0.48
CA TYR A 253 4.68 0.40 0.44
C TYR A 253 4.92 1.64 1.30
N LYS A 254 6.06 2.33 1.16
CA LYS A 254 6.41 3.52 1.94
C LYS A 254 5.32 4.59 1.96
N TYR A 255 4.67 4.78 0.81
CA TYR A 255 3.61 5.78 0.61
C TYR A 255 2.19 5.18 0.65
N LYS A 256 2.07 3.86 0.77
CA LYS A 256 0.76 3.19 0.77
C LYS A 256 0.19 3.15 2.18
N GLU A 257 -1.04 3.61 2.34
CA GLU A 257 -1.71 3.64 3.65
C GLU A 257 -2.00 2.25 4.22
N TRP A 258 -2.19 1.25 3.34
CA TRP A 258 -2.63 -0.07 3.76
C TRP A 258 -1.85 -1.23 3.12
N HIS A 259 -1.56 -2.22 3.95
CA HIS A 259 -1.10 -3.54 3.59
C HIS A 259 -1.79 -4.57 4.49
N TRP A 260 -2.14 -5.73 3.92
CA TRP A 260 -2.83 -6.81 4.64
C TRP A 260 -2.10 -7.27 5.89
N ALA A 261 -0.77 -7.13 5.94
CA ALA A 261 0.01 -7.51 7.11
C ALA A 261 -0.29 -6.67 8.37
N TYR A 262 -0.89 -5.48 8.23
CA TYR A 262 -1.37 -4.71 9.39
C TYR A 262 -2.53 -5.37 10.12
N ASN A 263 -3.19 -6.37 9.52
CA ASN A 263 -4.31 -7.08 10.15
C ASN A 263 -3.86 -8.22 11.05
N PHE A 264 -2.59 -8.65 11.00
CA PHE A 264 -2.13 -9.79 11.81
C PHE A 264 -2.35 -9.60 13.32
N PRO A 265 -2.08 -8.42 13.92
CA PRO A 265 -2.38 -8.18 15.33
C PRO A 265 -3.84 -8.42 15.69
N PHE A 266 -4.77 -8.09 14.79
CA PHE A 266 -6.19 -8.39 14.99
C PHE A 266 -6.41 -9.90 15.07
N PHE A 267 -5.89 -10.70 14.14
CA PHE A 267 -5.99 -12.15 14.18
C PHE A 267 -5.32 -12.75 15.43
N GLY A 268 -4.14 -12.25 15.79
CA GLY A 268 -3.37 -12.74 16.93
C GLY A 268 -4.00 -12.41 18.29
N LEU A 269 -4.62 -11.25 18.44
CA LEU A 269 -5.24 -10.81 19.70
C LEU A 269 -6.70 -11.21 19.87
N THR A 270 -7.43 -11.45 18.77
CA THR A 270 -8.88 -11.72 18.84
C THR A 270 -9.23 -13.15 18.47
N ILE A 271 -8.77 -13.63 17.30
CA ILE A 271 -9.17 -14.94 16.77
C ILE A 271 -8.37 -16.06 17.44
N CYS A 272 -7.06 -15.91 17.60
CA CYS A 272 -6.22 -16.95 18.17
C CYS A 272 -6.62 -17.31 19.62
N PRO A 273 -6.88 -16.36 20.55
CA PRO A 273 -7.29 -16.71 21.91
C PRO A 273 -8.62 -17.46 21.95
N VAL A 274 -9.57 -17.16 21.06
CA VAL A 274 -10.84 -17.89 20.97
C VAL A 274 -10.61 -19.32 20.51
N VAL A 275 -9.79 -19.53 19.47
CA VAL A 275 -9.43 -20.87 18.99
C VAL A 275 -8.71 -21.66 20.10
N LEU A 276 -7.72 -21.05 20.76
CA LEU A 276 -6.99 -21.68 21.86
C LEU A 276 -7.89 -21.99 23.06
N TYR A 277 -8.89 -21.15 23.34
CA TYR A 277 -9.88 -21.40 24.39
C TYR A 277 -10.68 -22.68 24.12
N PHE A 278 -11.09 -22.94 22.88
CA PHE A 278 -11.76 -24.20 22.53
C PHE A 278 -10.80 -25.39 22.52
N LEU A 279 -9.58 -25.22 22.00
CA LEU A 279 -8.58 -26.29 22.01
C LEU A 279 -8.13 -26.70 23.42
N SER A 280 -8.13 -25.77 24.39
CA SER A 280 -7.69 -26.02 25.77
C SER A 280 -8.53 -27.05 26.54
N GLU A 281 -9.66 -27.49 25.99
CA GLU A 281 -10.41 -28.63 26.52
C GLU A 281 -9.66 -29.95 26.29
N THR A 282 -8.99 -30.10 25.17
CA THR A 282 -8.33 -31.36 24.78
C THR A 282 -6.81 -31.26 24.82
N LEU A 283 -6.24 -30.08 24.57
CA LEU A 283 -4.81 -29.85 24.46
C LEU A 283 -4.19 -29.56 25.83
N LEU A 284 -3.20 -30.35 26.24
CA LEU A 284 -2.54 -30.24 27.55
C LEU A 284 -1.24 -29.42 27.44
N VAL A 285 -1.37 -28.10 27.28
CA VAL A 285 -0.25 -27.15 27.18
C VAL A 285 -0.43 -26.00 28.14
N GLN A 286 0.56 -25.77 29.00
CA GLN A 286 0.52 -24.66 29.96
C GLN A 286 0.48 -23.32 29.23
N THR A 287 -0.35 -22.39 29.74
CA THR A 287 -0.50 -21.05 29.16
C THR A 287 0.83 -20.30 29.11
N ASP A 288 1.67 -20.43 30.14
CA ASP A 288 2.99 -19.76 30.21
C ASP A 288 3.94 -20.27 29.12
N LEU A 289 3.84 -21.56 28.79
CA LEU A 289 4.62 -22.15 27.71
C LEU A 289 4.16 -21.59 26.35
N ILE A 290 2.84 -21.45 26.12
CA ILE A 290 2.31 -20.82 24.90
C ILE A 290 2.80 -19.36 24.80
N LEU A 291 2.71 -18.60 25.89
CA LEU A 291 3.14 -17.20 25.94
C LEU A 291 4.65 -17.06 25.67
N SER A 292 5.48 -17.95 26.24
CA SER A 292 6.92 -17.94 25.97
C SER A 292 7.26 -18.30 24.52
N PHE A 293 6.58 -19.28 23.92
CA PHE A 293 6.72 -19.59 22.50
C PHE A 293 6.33 -18.41 21.62
N ILE A 294 5.23 -17.71 21.95
CA ILE A 294 4.80 -16.51 21.22
C ILE A 294 5.87 -15.42 21.32
N LEU A 295 6.40 -15.16 22.51
CA LEU A 295 7.42 -14.13 22.70
C LEU A 295 8.70 -14.43 21.92
N VAL A 296 9.24 -15.65 22.05
CA VAL A 296 10.49 -16.05 21.39
C VAL A 296 10.34 -16.02 19.88
N THR A 297 9.30 -16.67 19.34
CA THR A 297 9.07 -16.69 17.89
C THR A 297 8.75 -15.30 17.34
N GLY A 298 8.01 -14.46 18.08
CA GLY A 298 7.74 -13.08 17.71
C GLY A 298 9.00 -12.25 17.58
N ILE A 299 9.93 -12.36 18.53
CA ILE A 299 11.23 -11.69 18.47
C ILE A 299 12.05 -12.21 17.28
N THR A 300 12.16 -13.53 17.11
CA THR A 300 12.94 -14.14 16.03
C THR A 300 12.40 -13.74 14.64
N LEU A 301 11.09 -13.85 14.42
CA LEU A 301 10.45 -13.47 13.16
C LEU A 301 10.60 -11.96 12.89
N SER A 302 10.53 -11.13 13.93
CA SER A 302 10.77 -9.70 13.79
C SER A 302 12.19 -9.44 13.32
N ILE A 303 13.20 -10.02 13.97
CA ILE A 303 14.63 -9.81 13.61
C ILE A 303 14.91 -10.27 12.18
N LEU A 304 14.49 -11.48 11.82
CA LEU A 304 14.69 -12.03 10.47
C LEU A 304 13.91 -11.22 9.41
N GLY A 305 12.72 -10.71 9.77
CA GLY A 305 11.85 -9.95 8.89
C GLY A 305 12.23 -8.47 8.72
N ILE A 306 13.06 -7.87 9.59
CA ILE A 306 13.37 -6.43 9.56
C ILE A 306 13.82 -5.99 8.18
N LYS A 307 14.75 -6.72 7.55
CA LYS A 307 15.28 -6.35 6.24
C LYS A 307 14.17 -6.40 5.17
N PHE A 308 13.43 -7.52 5.13
CA PHE A 308 12.32 -7.71 4.19
C PHE A 308 11.27 -6.61 4.29
N PHE A 309 10.83 -6.27 5.51
CA PHE A 309 9.82 -5.23 5.70
C PHE A 309 10.32 -3.82 5.40
N LYS A 310 11.61 -3.54 5.67
CA LYS A 310 12.24 -2.26 5.32
C LYS A 310 12.40 -2.11 3.81
N ASP A 311 12.86 -3.15 3.13
CA ASP A 311 13.04 -3.16 1.67
C ASP A 311 11.70 -2.96 0.95
N LEU A 312 10.59 -3.46 1.52
CA LEU A 312 9.24 -3.22 1.03
C LEU A 312 8.64 -1.87 1.43
N GLY A 313 9.24 -1.14 2.38
CA GLY A 313 8.68 0.12 2.91
C GLY A 313 7.44 -0.03 3.78
N LEU A 314 7.19 -1.23 4.34
CA LEU A 314 5.92 -1.57 4.99
C LEU A 314 5.71 -0.97 6.39
N PHE A 315 6.77 -0.68 7.12
CA PHE A 315 6.66 -0.12 8.47
C PHE A 315 7.56 1.10 8.60
N LYS A 316 6.96 2.27 8.86
CA LYS A 316 7.69 3.53 9.08
C LYS A 316 8.66 3.43 10.25
N ASN A 317 8.25 2.72 11.31
CA ASN A 317 9.02 2.55 12.53
C ASN A 317 9.35 1.07 12.75
N THR A 318 10.62 0.78 13.04
CA THR A 318 11.09 -0.59 13.36
C THR A 318 10.31 -1.20 14.52
N TRP A 319 9.88 -0.40 15.50
CA TRP A 319 9.04 -0.85 16.62
C TRP A 319 7.72 -1.49 16.16
N LEU A 320 7.09 -0.98 15.09
CA LEU A 320 5.85 -1.56 14.58
C LEU A 320 6.05 -2.96 14.00
N ILE A 321 7.26 -3.28 13.51
CA ILE A 321 7.63 -4.63 13.07
C ILE A 321 7.58 -5.57 14.28
N PHE A 322 8.15 -5.17 15.42
CA PHE A 322 8.14 -5.97 16.64
C PHE A 322 6.73 -6.16 17.20
N VAL A 323 5.91 -5.10 17.22
CA VAL A 323 4.51 -5.19 17.64
C VAL A 323 3.74 -6.17 16.76
N ASN A 324 3.90 -6.10 15.43
CA ASN A 324 3.26 -7.05 14.52
C ASN A 324 3.85 -8.47 14.65
N GLY A 325 5.14 -8.58 14.94
CA GLY A 325 5.83 -9.81 15.32
C GLY A 325 5.17 -10.55 16.46
N VAL A 326 5.12 -9.88 17.61
CA VAL A 326 4.70 -10.46 18.89
C VAL A 326 3.19 -10.56 19.02
N LEU A 327 2.43 -9.57 18.55
CA LEU A 327 0.96 -9.56 18.69
C LEU A 327 0.24 -10.15 17.48
N GLY A 328 0.93 -10.30 16.35
CA GLY A 328 0.33 -10.71 15.09
C GLY A 328 0.86 -12.04 14.57
N TYR A 329 2.00 -12.03 13.88
CA TYR A 329 2.50 -13.18 13.13
C TYR A 329 2.76 -14.39 14.04
N SER A 330 3.36 -14.15 15.21
CA SER A 330 3.72 -15.22 16.13
C SER A 330 2.49 -15.92 16.75
N PRO A 331 1.50 -15.22 17.34
CA PRO A 331 0.29 -15.86 17.84
C PRO A 331 -0.44 -16.66 16.76
N VAL A 332 -0.51 -16.14 15.53
CA VAL A 332 -1.14 -16.85 14.40
C VAL A 332 -0.36 -18.12 14.05
N LEU A 333 0.97 -18.05 14.01
CA LEU A 333 1.81 -19.23 13.74
C LEU A 333 1.68 -20.28 14.85
N VAL A 334 1.81 -19.89 16.11
CA VAL A 334 1.70 -20.79 17.26
C VAL A 334 0.30 -21.41 17.32
N CYS A 335 -0.76 -20.61 17.14
CA CYS A 335 -2.13 -21.11 17.09
C CYS A 335 -2.31 -22.14 15.96
N THR A 336 -1.77 -21.85 14.77
CA THR A 336 -1.84 -22.78 13.62
C THR A 336 -1.11 -24.08 13.93
N LEU A 337 0.08 -24.03 14.52
CA LEU A 337 0.83 -25.22 14.93
C LEU A 337 0.06 -26.05 15.96
N LEU A 338 -0.60 -25.42 16.94
CA LEU A 338 -1.41 -26.11 17.94
C LEU A 338 -2.67 -26.74 17.34
N VAL A 339 -3.32 -26.08 16.38
CA VAL A 339 -4.44 -26.66 15.61
C VAL A 339 -3.96 -27.86 14.81
N VAL A 340 -2.84 -27.76 14.09
CA VAL A 340 -2.27 -28.88 13.33
C VAL A 340 -1.90 -30.03 14.25
N ASN A 341 -1.30 -29.73 15.42
CA ASN A 341 -1.00 -30.72 16.46
C ASN A 341 -2.28 -31.45 16.91
N HIS A 342 -3.36 -30.71 17.17
CA HIS A 342 -4.65 -31.27 17.57
C HIS A 342 -5.27 -32.17 16.48
N LEU A 343 -5.23 -31.74 15.22
CA LEU A 343 -5.81 -32.49 14.10
C LEU A 343 -5.01 -33.76 13.73
N HIS A 344 -3.69 -33.72 13.85
CA HIS A 344 -2.79 -34.79 13.39
C HIS A 344 -2.20 -35.61 14.56
N GLY A 345 -2.99 -35.89 15.60
CA GLY A 345 -2.63 -36.84 16.65
C GLY A 345 -2.56 -38.29 16.12
N TRP A 346 -1.57 -38.62 15.29
CA TRP A 346 -1.39 -39.94 14.70
C TRP A 346 -0.54 -40.87 15.59
N GLU A 347 -1.18 -41.97 16.01
CA GLU A 347 -0.68 -43.34 16.26
C GLU A 347 0.54 -43.64 17.17
N PHE A 348 1.09 -42.69 17.92
CA PHE A 348 2.07 -43.05 18.95
C PHE A 348 1.37 -43.42 20.27
N SER A 349 1.16 -44.73 20.47
CA SER A 349 0.74 -45.42 21.72
C SER A 349 -0.15 -44.58 22.64
N ALA A 350 -1.47 -44.72 22.49
CA ALA A 350 -2.43 -44.16 23.44
C ALA A 350 -2.10 -44.66 24.87
N LYS A 351 -1.78 -43.74 25.77
CA LYS A 351 -1.61 -44.07 27.20
C LYS A 351 -2.93 -43.78 27.89
N THR A 352 -3.49 -44.81 28.51
CA THR A 352 -4.66 -44.66 29.37
C THR A 352 -4.19 -44.35 30.79
N SER A 353 -4.67 -43.26 31.36
CA SER A 353 -4.45 -42.92 32.76
C SER A 353 -5.79 -42.91 33.50
N LYS A 354 -5.81 -43.42 34.74
CA LYS A 354 -6.99 -43.60 35.57
C LYS A 354 -6.82 -42.79 36.85
N HIS A 355 -7.82 -41.97 37.19
CA HIS A 355 -7.74 -41.01 38.28
C HIS A 355 -9.02 -41.04 39.12
N GLU A 356 -8.87 -41.04 40.44
CA GLU A 356 -9.99 -41.05 41.39
C GLU A 356 -10.54 -39.64 41.61
N ILE A 357 -11.85 -39.52 41.78
CA ILE A 357 -12.53 -38.24 41.97
C ILE A 357 -12.58 -37.91 43.47
N ALA A 358 -11.93 -36.82 43.88
CA ALA A 358 -11.96 -36.33 45.26
C ALA A 358 -13.21 -35.49 45.56
N SER A 359 -13.65 -34.67 44.61
CA SER A 359 -14.88 -33.89 44.73
C SER A 359 -15.41 -33.49 43.35
N PHE A 360 -16.70 -33.15 43.27
CA PHE A 360 -17.30 -32.65 42.05
C PHE A 360 -18.20 -31.45 42.33
N TYR A 361 -18.24 -30.51 41.39
CA TYR A 361 -19.08 -29.33 41.43
C TYR A 361 -19.99 -29.38 40.22
N SER A 362 -21.29 -29.23 40.42
CA SER A 362 -22.25 -29.21 39.32
C SER A 362 -22.90 -27.84 39.20
N LYS A 363 -22.94 -27.29 37.99
CA LYS A 363 -23.70 -26.09 37.66
C LYS A 363 -24.78 -26.45 36.65
N GLU A 364 -26.03 -26.15 37.01
CA GLU A 364 -27.18 -26.34 36.13
C GLU A 364 -27.40 -25.08 35.27
N GLY A 365 -27.76 -25.29 34.01
CA GLY A 365 -28.05 -24.25 33.04
C GLY A 365 -29.13 -24.69 32.06
N TYR A 366 -29.53 -23.78 31.17
CA TYR A 366 -30.44 -24.06 30.08
C TYR A 366 -29.75 -23.77 28.76
N SER A 367 -29.73 -24.74 27.86
CA SER A 367 -29.26 -24.58 26.48
C SER A 367 -30.29 -25.20 25.53
N ASN A 368 -30.78 -24.43 24.55
CA ASN A 368 -31.77 -24.86 23.54
C ASN A 368 -32.99 -25.63 24.12
N ASN A 369 -33.66 -25.09 25.15
CA ASN A 369 -34.81 -25.72 25.84
C ASN A 369 -34.53 -27.06 26.55
N THR A 370 -33.26 -27.49 26.65
CA THR A 370 -32.83 -28.62 27.46
C THR A 370 -32.04 -28.14 28.68
N GLN A 371 -32.34 -28.69 29.85
CA GLN A 371 -31.52 -28.45 31.04
C GLN A 371 -30.17 -29.15 30.84
N THR A 372 -29.08 -28.39 30.96
CA THR A 372 -27.72 -28.90 30.87
C THR A 372 -27.08 -28.84 32.25
N ARG A 373 -26.36 -29.89 32.62
CA ARG A 373 -25.58 -29.92 33.87
C ARG A 373 -24.11 -30.04 33.51
N ILE A 374 -23.36 -28.99 33.81
CA ILE A 374 -21.91 -28.98 33.68
C ILE A 374 -21.35 -29.51 35.00
N ILE A 375 -20.58 -30.60 34.95
CA ILE A 375 -19.95 -31.20 36.12
C ILE A 375 -18.43 -31.02 36.00
N THR A 376 -17.83 -30.34 36.97
CA THR A 376 -16.38 -30.18 37.09
C THR A 376 -15.87 -31.13 38.16
N PHE A 377 -14.95 -32.02 37.79
CA PHE A 377 -14.32 -32.94 38.74
C PHE A 377 -12.99 -32.39 39.25
N ASN A 378 -12.74 -32.58 40.54
CA ASN A 378 -11.42 -32.44 41.15
C ASN A 378 -10.91 -33.83 41.50
N PHE A 379 -9.73 -34.17 40.98
CA PHE A 379 -9.10 -35.46 41.24
C PHE A 379 -8.38 -35.46 42.59
N SER A 380 -8.12 -36.66 43.11
CA SER A 380 -7.35 -36.86 44.35
C SER A 380 -5.84 -36.64 44.16
N ASP A 381 -5.37 -36.67 42.91
CA ASP A 381 -4.01 -36.34 42.51
C ASP A 381 -3.93 -34.99 41.77
N ASP A 382 -2.71 -34.49 41.55
CA ASP A 382 -2.46 -33.22 40.84
C ASP A 382 -2.66 -33.34 39.31
N PHE A 383 -3.27 -34.43 38.84
CA PHE A 383 -3.47 -34.66 37.42
C PHE A 383 -4.43 -33.61 36.83
N LEU A 384 -3.99 -32.94 35.77
CA LEU A 384 -4.71 -31.85 35.12
C LEU A 384 -4.99 -30.61 36.01
N LEU A 385 -4.24 -30.43 37.10
CA LEU A 385 -4.37 -29.25 37.97
C LEU A 385 -4.25 -27.95 37.16
N ASP A 386 -3.24 -27.88 36.29
CA ASP A 386 -2.97 -26.76 35.38
C ASP A 386 -3.95 -26.67 34.19
N PHE A 387 -4.84 -27.65 34.03
CA PHE A 387 -5.74 -27.79 32.86
C PHE A 387 -7.22 -27.85 33.28
N PRO A 388 -7.80 -26.76 33.81
CA PRO A 388 -9.14 -26.76 34.39
C PRO A 388 -10.25 -27.18 33.41
N LYS A 389 -10.12 -26.84 32.12
CA LYS A 389 -11.09 -27.23 31.07
C LYS A 389 -10.99 -28.69 30.63
N ALA A 390 -9.84 -29.33 30.82
CA ALA A 390 -9.71 -30.76 30.60
C ALA A 390 -10.41 -31.58 31.71
N ARG A 391 -10.73 -30.95 32.85
CA ARG A 391 -11.44 -31.54 34.01
C ARG A 391 -12.98 -31.40 33.94
N THR A 392 -13.52 -30.60 33.02
CA THR A 392 -14.96 -30.35 32.91
C THR A 392 -15.66 -31.35 31.99
N PHE A 393 -16.81 -31.86 32.41
CA PHE A 393 -17.70 -32.72 31.62
C PHE A 393 -19.04 -32.01 31.41
N GLU A 394 -19.44 -31.87 30.15
CA GLU A 394 -20.81 -31.52 29.81
C GLU A 394 -21.59 -32.82 29.62
N LYS A 395 -22.51 -33.11 30.56
CA LYS A 395 -23.45 -34.22 30.40
C LYS A 395 -24.82 -33.63 30.11
N PHE A 396 -25.34 -33.95 28.92
CA PHE A 396 -26.73 -33.65 28.57
C PHE A 396 -27.62 -34.67 29.27
N GLU A 397 -28.37 -34.24 30.28
CA GLU A 397 -29.35 -35.08 30.97
C GLU A 397 -30.76 -34.54 30.69
N ILE A 398 -31.66 -35.41 30.21
CA ILE A 398 -33.08 -35.12 30.15
C ILE A 398 -33.65 -35.47 31.53
N LEU A 399 -33.95 -34.45 32.35
CA LEU A 399 -34.54 -34.65 33.67
C LEU A 399 -35.95 -35.31 33.56
N PRO A 400 -36.35 -36.17 34.52
CA PRO A 400 -35.82 -36.29 35.87
C PRO A 400 -35.13 -37.64 36.11
N THR A 401 -33.83 -37.75 35.82
CA THR A 401 -33.03 -38.90 36.30
C THR A 401 -32.62 -38.71 37.76
N ASN A 402 -33.36 -39.34 38.67
CA ASN A 402 -33.12 -39.35 40.12
C ASN A 402 -31.91 -40.20 40.57
N SER A 403 -31.07 -40.67 39.66
CA SER A 403 -29.85 -41.42 40.00
C SER A 403 -28.62 -40.57 39.71
N LEU A 404 -28.06 -39.93 40.74
CA LEU A 404 -26.65 -39.57 40.75
C LEU A 404 -25.86 -40.87 40.66
N THR A 405 -25.49 -41.31 39.45
CA THR A 405 -24.51 -42.37 39.28
C THR A 405 -23.21 -41.91 39.93
N PHE A 406 -22.86 -42.52 41.06
CA PHE A 406 -21.58 -42.32 41.73
C PHE A 406 -20.49 -42.94 40.85
N PHE A 407 -19.71 -42.09 40.18
CA PHE A 407 -18.51 -42.52 39.46
C PHE A 407 -17.34 -42.50 40.42
N ASN A 408 -16.55 -43.57 40.44
CA ASN A 408 -15.41 -43.70 41.35
C ASN A 408 -14.16 -43.05 40.75
N GLY A 409 -14.09 -42.96 39.42
CA GLY A 409 -12.96 -42.34 38.74
C GLY A 409 -13.25 -41.94 37.29
N VAL A 410 -12.26 -41.29 36.70
CA VAL A 410 -12.22 -40.93 35.27
C VAL A 410 -11.01 -41.58 34.64
N SER A 411 -11.20 -42.16 33.45
CA SER A 411 -10.11 -42.61 32.58
C SER A 411 -9.93 -41.66 31.41
N TYR A 412 -8.68 -41.31 31.13
CA TYR A 412 -8.27 -40.43 30.03
C TYR A 412 -7.43 -41.22 29.03
N GLU A 413 -7.75 -41.11 27.74
CA GLU A 413 -6.90 -41.59 26.65
C GLU A 413 -6.07 -40.41 26.11
N ILE A 414 -4.77 -40.42 26.40
CA ILE A 414 -3.84 -39.36 25.98
C ILE A 414 -3.00 -39.84 24.80
N ARG A 415 -2.97 -39.03 23.75
CA ARG A 415 -2.08 -39.19 22.58
C ARG A 415 -1.15 -37.99 22.47
N HIS A 416 -0.04 -38.15 21.77
CA HIS A 416 0.86 -37.04 21.47
C HIS A 416 0.63 -36.57 20.04
N GLY A 417 0.48 -35.27 19.84
CA GLY A 417 0.37 -34.69 18.50
C GLY A 417 1.72 -34.52 17.81
N LEU A 418 1.69 -33.96 16.61
CA LEU A 418 2.86 -33.77 15.73
C LEU A 418 4.08 -33.13 16.41
N ILE A 419 3.87 -32.17 17.31
CA ILE A 419 4.94 -31.45 18.00
C ILE A 419 5.19 -32.00 19.42
N GLY A 420 4.73 -33.22 19.70
CA GLY A 420 4.94 -33.91 20.98
C GLY A 420 4.06 -33.40 22.12
N ILE A 421 3.09 -32.53 21.83
CA ILE A 421 2.18 -32.00 22.83
C ILE A 421 1.05 -33.00 23.09
N PRO A 422 0.76 -33.34 24.36
CA PRO A 422 -0.29 -34.30 24.70
C PRO A 422 -1.70 -33.75 24.45
N ILE A 423 -2.58 -34.63 23.97
CA ILE A 423 -3.97 -34.37 23.61
C ILE A 423 -4.85 -35.45 24.24
N VAL A 424 -5.89 -35.03 24.94
CA VAL A 424 -6.97 -35.89 25.43
C VAL A 424 -7.90 -36.23 24.27
N THR A 425 -7.96 -37.51 23.91
CA THR A 425 -8.77 -38.01 22.78
C THR A 425 -10.07 -38.66 23.23
N LYS A 426 -10.07 -39.26 24.43
CA LYS A 426 -11.25 -39.91 25.02
C LYS A 426 -11.28 -39.67 26.53
N ARG A 427 -12.49 -39.56 27.07
CA ARG A 427 -12.76 -39.47 28.50
C ARG A 427 -13.89 -40.43 28.85
N GLU A 428 -13.68 -41.36 29.77
CA GLU A 428 -14.70 -42.31 30.21
C GLU A 428 -14.80 -42.33 31.74
N LEU A 429 -16.02 -42.18 32.26
CA LEU A 429 -16.34 -42.31 33.68
C LEU A 429 -16.52 -43.81 34.00
N TYR A 430 -15.99 -44.28 35.14
CA TYR A 430 -16.12 -45.68 35.57
C TYR A 430 -16.40 -45.85 37.07
#